data_AF-A0A9D8ILN1-F1
#
_entry.id   AF-A0A9D8ILN1-F1
#
_cell.length_a   1.000
_cell.length_b   1.000
_cell.length_c   1.000
_cell.angle_alpha   90.00
_cell.angle_beta   90.00
_cell.angle_gamma   90.00
#
_symmetry.space_group_name_H-M   'P 1'
#
loop_
_entity.id
_entity.type
_entity.pdbx_description
1 polymer ?
#
loop_
_entity_poly.entity_id
_entity_poly.type
_entity_poly.pdbx_seq_one_letter_code
_entity_poly.pdbx_strand_id
1 'polypeptide(L)'
;MNQQPEPHNLQQAFQTTVMIHGAMMIGVVSVAVVLIAVLGLPVTPDVSKLTVEWVGIAVAAINTIVCLTVFQKPMKSVVGQGMDGPPEARYFAEWQITSLIRFALLEGAALVNVIFSVFHGGGWLNLAPALACLGVMMVLFPTRYGWESYLNERLGEP
;
A
#
# COMPACT_ATOMS: atom_id res chain seq x y z
N MET A 1 29.54 -15.44 -19.55
CA MET A 1 29.05 -16.30 -18.45
C MET A 1 27.71 -15.74 -18.02
N ASN A 2 26.63 -16.38 -18.47
CA ASN A 2 25.26 -15.98 -18.14
C ASN A 2 24.98 -16.42 -16.70
N GLN A 3 25.09 -15.51 -15.74
CA GLN A 3 24.51 -15.72 -14.42
C GLN A 3 23.00 -15.62 -14.59
N GLN A 4 22.34 -16.78 -14.74
CA GLN A 4 20.92 -16.86 -14.41
C GLN A 4 20.77 -16.29 -12.98
N PRO A 5 19.84 -15.36 -12.72
CA PRO A 5 19.53 -14.96 -11.36
C PRO A 5 19.15 -16.23 -10.65
N GLU A 6 19.92 -16.60 -9.63
CA GLU A 6 19.60 -17.79 -8.87
C GLU A 6 18.16 -17.65 -8.35
N PRO A 7 17.32 -18.70 -8.46
CA PRO A 7 15.95 -18.68 -7.95
C PRO A 7 15.89 -18.32 -6.45
N HIS A 8 17.01 -18.47 -5.74
CA HIS A 8 17.18 -18.04 -4.36
C HIS A 8 17.03 -16.51 -4.16
N ASN A 9 17.45 -15.69 -5.13
CA ASN A 9 17.41 -14.22 -5.02
C ASN A 9 15.98 -13.66 -5.16
N LEU A 10 15.17 -14.22 -6.07
CA LEU A 10 13.79 -13.78 -6.27
C LEU A 10 12.88 -14.16 -5.09
N GLN A 11 13.07 -15.34 -4.52
CA GLN A 11 12.32 -15.76 -3.33
C GLN A 11 12.63 -14.86 -2.13
N GLN A 12 13.90 -14.48 -1.93
CA GLN A 12 14.31 -13.55 -0.88
C GLN A 12 13.75 -12.14 -1.13
N ALA A 13 13.74 -11.68 -2.39
CA ALA A 13 13.15 -10.39 -2.76
C ALA A 13 11.62 -10.36 -2.54
N PHE A 14 10.93 -11.47 -2.85
CA PHE A 14 9.50 -11.63 -2.57
C PHE A 14 9.23 -11.62 -1.07
N GLN A 15 9.98 -12.38 -0.28
CA GLN A 15 9.85 -12.38 1.19
C GLN A 15 10.09 -10.99 1.78
N THR A 16 11.12 -10.28 1.31
CA THR A 16 11.40 -8.89 1.72
C THR A 16 10.22 -7.97 1.39
N THR A 17 9.63 -8.13 0.20
CA THR A 17 8.45 -7.35 -0.21
C THR A 17 7.27 -7.59 0.72
N VAL A 18 6.94 -8.86 1.01
CA VAL A 18 5.89 -9.24 1.94
C VAL A 18 6.13 -8.67 3.34
N MET A 19 7.38 -8.74 3.83
CA MET A 19 7.76 -8.17 5.12
C MET A 19 7.56 -6.65 5.17
N ILE A 20 7.98 -5.92 4.12
CA ILE A 20 7.79 -4.47 4.04
C ILE A 20 6.30 -4.13 4.06
N HIS A 21 5.48 -4.80 3.24
CA HIS A 21 4.05 -4.54 3.16
C HIS A 21 3.34 -4.85 4.49
N GLY A 22 3.74 -5.94 5.16
CA GLY A 22 3.27 -6.28 6.50
C GLY A 22 3.65 -5.21 7.54
N ALA A 23 4.90 -4.74 7.51
CA ALA A 23 5.40 -3.70 8.41
C ALA A 23 4.64 -2.37 8.24
N MET A 24 4.33 -1.97 7.01
CA MET A 24 3.55 -0.75 6.72
C MET A 24 2.15 -0.82 7.34
N MET A 25 1.43 -1.93 7.16
CA MET A 25 0.10 -2.12 7.77
C MET A 25 0.17 -2.12 9.30
N ILE A 26 1.14 -2.84 9.88
CA ILE A 26 1.35 -2.87 11.34
C ILE A 26 1.68 -1.48 11.86
N GLY A 27 2.43 -0.67 11.12
CA GLY A 27 2.76 0.71 11.48
C GLY A 27 1.50 1.56 11.70
N VAL A 28 0.58 1.56 10.75
CA VAL A 28 -0.69 2.30 10.86
C VAL A 28 -1.52 1.83 12.06
N VAL A 29 -1.66 0.50 12.23
CA VAL A 29 -2.42 -0.08 13.36
C VAL A 29 -1.77 0.29 14.69
N SER A 30 -0.45 0.20 14.79
CA SER A 30 0.29 0.51 16.02
C SER A 30 0.13 1.98 16.40
N VAL A 31 0.20 2.90 15.42
CA VAL A 31 -0.04 4.33 15.67
C VAL A 31 -1.47 4.55 16.16
N ALA A 32 -2.47 3.94 15.54
CA ALA A 32 -3.86 4.07 15.97
C ALA A 32 -4.06 3.57 17.42
N VAL A 33 -3.50 2.41 17.76
CA VAL A 33 -3.57 1.84 19.12
C VAL A 33 -2.88 2.76 20.13
N VAL A 34 -1.69 3.27 19.82
CA VAL A 34 -0.97 4.19 20.72
C VAL A 34 -1.79 5.46 20.97
N LEU A 35 -2.31 6.09 19.91
CA LEU A 35 -3.06 7.34 20.04
C LEU A 35 -4.37 7.16 20.81
N ILE A 36 -5.11 6.09 20.55
CA ILE A 36 -6.46 5.89 21.12
C ILE A 36 -6.40 5.18 22.47
N ALA A 37 -5.68 4.06 22.57
CA ALA A 37 -5.71 3.20 23.74
C ALA A 37 -4.65 3.56 24.79
N VAL A 38 -3.46 3.99 24.37
CA VAL A 38 -2.35 4.30 25.31
C VAL A 38 -2.42 5.75 25.77
N LEU A 39 -2.58 6.69 24.84
CA LEU A 39 -2.65 8.11 25.15
C LEU A 39 -4.06 8.57 25.53
N GLY A 40 -5.08 7.71 25.34
CA GLY A 40 -6.47 8.02 25.69
C GLY A 40 -7.05 9.20 24.93
N LEU A 41 -6.51 9.51 23.73
CA LEU A 41 -6.94 10.69 23.01
C LEU A 41 -8.37 10.51 22.49
N PRO A 42 -9.25 11.50 22.70
CA PRO A 42 -10.68 11.34 22.45
C PRO A 42 -10.98 11.25 20.96
N VAL A 43 -11.66 10.17 20.56
CA VAL A 43 -12.29 10.04 19.23
C VAL A 43 -13.73 10.56 19.33
N THR A 44 -13.88 11.85 19.56
CA THR A 44 -15.20 12.49 19.69
C THR A 44 -15.52 13.28 18.43
N PRO A 45 -16.70 13.08 17.80
CA PRO A 45 -17.11 13.88 16.67
C PRO A 45 -17.33 15.32 17.11
N ASP A 46 -16.56 16.23 16.54
CA ASP A 46 -16.75 17.66 16.69
C ASP A 46 -17.50 18.18 15.47
N VAL A 47 -18.81 18.39 15.61
CA VAL A 47 -19.68 18.88 14.53
C VAL A 47 -19.24 20.21 13.95
N SER A 48 -18.42 21.00 14.67
CA SER A 48 -17.84 22.24 14.15
C SER A 48 -16.68 22.00 13.15
N LYS A 49 -16.18 20.76 13.05
CA LYS A 49 -15.02 20.35 12.25
C LYS A 49 -15.37 19.34 11.15
N LEU A 50 -16.64 19.28 10.74
CA LEU A 50 -17.13 18.48 9.60
C LEU A 50 -16.26 18.66 8.33
N THR A 51 -15.69 19.84 8.10
CA THR A 51 -14.77 20.08 6.97
C THR A 51 -13.56 19.16 7.00
N VAL A 52 -12.98 18.88 8.17
CA VAL A 52 -11.80 18.00 8.30
C VAL A 52 -12.17 16.53 8.04
N GLU A 53 -13.39 16.13 8.39
CA GLU A 53 -13.91 14.79 8.08
C GLU A 53 -14.03 14.59 6.57
N TRP A 54 -14.60 15.56 5.86
CA TRP A 54 -14.71 15.49 4.40
C TRP A 54 -13.35 15.47 3.70
N VAL A 55 -12.36 16.19 4.23
CA VAL A 55 -10.98 16.13 3.72
C VAL A 55 -10.37 14.75 3.93
N GLY A 56 -10.53 14.15 5.11
CA GLY A 56 -10.03 12.79 5.39
C GLY A 56 -10.62 11.74 4.45
N ILE A 57 -11.95 11.80 4.27
CA ILE A 57 -12.69 10.93 3.34
C ILE A 57 -12.22 11.16 1.90
N ALA A 58 -12.08 12.41 1.46
CA ALA A 58 -11.64 12.73 0.10
C ALA A 58 -10.22 12.20 -0.17
N VAL A 59 -9.29 12.37 0.78
CA VAL A 59 -7.91 11.87 0.66
C VAL A 59 -7.89 10.35 0.56
N ALA A 60 -8.66 9.64 1.39
CA ALA A 60 -8.78 8.19 1.31
C ALA A 60 -9.39 7.73 -0.02
N ALA A 61 -10.47 8.38 -0.46
CA ALA A 61 -11.14 8.05 -1.70
C ALA A 61 -10.24 8.28 -2.92
N ILE A 62 -9.56 9.43 -3.00
CA ILE A 62 -8.65 9.76 -4.11
C ILE A 62 -7.49 8.76 -4.13
N ASN A 63 -6.82 8.51 -3.01
CA ASN A 63 -5.69 7.57 -2.97
C ASN A 63 -6.14 6.14 -3.30
N THR A 64 -7.33 5.73 -2.87
CA THR A 64 -7.89 4.43 -3.23
C THR A 64 -8.18 4.34 -4.72
N ILE A 65 -8.83 5.36 -5.31
CA ILE A 65 -9.11 5.42 -6.75
C ILE A 65 -7.82 5.40 -7.54
N VAL A 66 -6.84 6.23 -7.19
CA VAL A 66 -5.53 6.28 -7.86
C VAL A 66 -4.82 4.93 -7.76
N CYS A 67 -4.81 4.29 -6.58
CA CYS A 67 -4.26 2.96 -6.39
C CYS A 67 -4.95 1.91 -7.28
N LEU A 68 -6.28 1.96 -7.36
CA LEU A 68 -7.10 0.99 -8.09
C LEU A 68 -7.20 1.26 -9.59
N THR A 69 -6.84 2.44 -10.10
CA THR A 69 -7.01 2.80 -11.53
C THR A 69 -5.69 3.16 -12.21
N VAL A 70 -4.89 4.04 -11.62
CA VAL A 70 -3.64 4.54 -12.21
C VAL A 70 -2.56 3.48 -12.11
N PHE A 71 -2.43 2.88 -10.93
CA PHE A 71 -1.41 1.87 -10.67
C PHE A 71 -1.89 0.43 -10.94
N GLN A 72 -2.96 0.25 -11.73
CA GLN A 72 -3.29 -1.08 -12.27
C GLN A 72 -2.21 -1.57 -13.24
N LYS A 73 -1.64 -0.64 -14.00
CA LYS A 73 -0.59 -0.96 -14.95
C LYS A 73 0.76 -0.73 -14.28
N PRO A 74 1.66 -1.70 -14.36
CA PRO A 74 2.99 -1.56 -13.78
C PRO A 74 3.75 -0.44 -14.51
N MET A 75 4.52 0.33 -13.74
CA MET A 75 5.19 1.53 -14.23
C MET A 75 6.43 1.18 -15.06
N LYS A 76 6.21 0.93 -16.35
CA LYS A 76 7.27 0.65 -17.33
C LYS A 76 8.38 1.70 -17.37
N SER A 77 8.05 2.98 -17.10
CA SER A 77 9.00 4.09 -17.26
C SER A 77 10.04 4.20 -16.15
N VAL A 78 9.79 3.65 -14.96
CA VAL A 78 10.71 3.76 -13.81
C VAL A 78 11.73 2.62 -13.80
N VAL A 79 11.33 1.42 -14.23
CA VAL A 79 12.17 0.21 -14.15
C VAL A 79 12.91 -0.08 -15.47
N GLY A 80 12.48 0.56 -16.57
CA GLY A 80 13.08 0.33 -17.89
C GLY A 80 14.43 1.00 -18.14
N GLN A 81 14.87 1.92 -17.30
CA GLN A 81 16.14 2.63 -17.45
C GLN A 81 17.20 2.02 -16.53
N GLY A 82 17.94 1.01 -17.01
CA GLY A 82 19.19 0.57 -16.37
C GLY A 82 19.25 -0.87 -15.85
N MET A 83 18.18 -1.68 -16.00
CA MET A 83 18.25 -3.11 -15.67
C MET A 83 18.63 -3.94 -16.91
N ASP A 84 19.93 -4.11 -17.15
CA ASP A 84 20.45 -5.14 -18.05
C ASP A 84 20.42 -6.49 -17.32
N GLY A 85 19.34 -7.25 -17.53
CA GLY A 85 19.13 -8.54 -16.87
C GLY A 85 18.01 -9.34 -17.54
N PRO A 86 17.80 -10.61 -17.12
CA PRO A 86 16.75 -11.43 -17.69
C PRO A 86 15.35 -10.86 -17.40
N PRO A 87 14.38 -11.11 -18.29
CA PRO A 87 13.07 -10.47 -18.27
C PRO A 87 12.33 -10.67 -16.94
N GLU A 88 12.45 -11.84 -16.30
CA GLU A 88 11.82 -12.15 -15.02
C GLU A 88 12.22 -11.19 -13.90
N ALA A 89 13.52 -10.90 -13.75
CA ALA A 89 14.03 -10.01 -12.71
C ALA A 89 13.56 -8.56 -12.92
N ARG A 90 13.47 -8.13 -14.19
CA ARG A 90 12.95 -6.82 -14.57
C ARG A 90 11.45 -6.71 -14.28
N TYR A 91 10.67 -7.74 -14.62
CA TYR A 91 9.24 -7.79 -14.33
C TYR A 91 8.97 -7.84 -12.82
N PHE A 92 9.82 -8.52 -12.05
CA PHE A 92 9.71 -8.56 -10.60
C PHE A 92 9.92 -7.18 -9.99
N ALA A 93 10.97 -6.47 -10.40
CA ALA A 93 11.22 -5.11 -9.94
C ALA A 93 10.06 -4.16 -10.29
N GLU A 94 9.49 -4.29 -11.49
CA GLU A 94 8.32 -3.51 -11.94
C GLU A 94 7.08 -3.77 -11.08
N TRP A 95 6.80 -5.04 -10.81
CA TRP A 95 5.71 -5.46 -9.93
C TRP A 95 5.92 -4.98 -8.49
N GLN A 96 7.12 -5.19 -7.95
CA GLN A 96 7.49 -4.80 -6.59
C GLN A 96 7.36 -3.29 -6.37
N ILE A 97 7.93 -2.47 -7.26
CA ILE A 97 7.88 -1.00 -7.15
C ILE A 97 6.44 -0.51 -7.26
N THR A 98 5.67 -1.04 -8.22
CA THR A 98 4.26 -0.68 -8.39
C THR A 98 3.45 -1.03 -7.13
N SER A 99 3.68 -2.23 -6.57
CA SER A 99 3.03 -2.66 -5.33
C SER A 99 3.41 -1.76 -4.15
N LEU A 100 4.69 -1.44 -4.00
CA LEU A 100 5.18 -0.62 -2.89
C LEU A 100 4.60 0.81 -2.93
N ILE A 101 4.47 1.40 -4.11
CA ILE A 101 3.87 2.73 -4.28
C ILE A 101 2.38 2.72 -3.96
N ARG A 102 1.66 1.68 -4.39
CA ARG A 102 0.24 1.48 -4.04
C ARG A 102 0.06 1.40 -2.52
N PHE A 103 0.90 0.61 -1.85
CA PHE A 103 0.87 0.48 -0.40
C PHE A 103 1.20 1.78 0.31
N ALA A 104 2.20 2.53 -0.15
CA ALA A 104 2.59 3.81 0.45
C ALA A 104 1.47 4.86 0.36
N LEU A 105 0.74 4.91 -0.76
CA LEU A 105 -0.40 5.82 -0.93
C LEU A 105 -1.56 5.46 0.00
N LEU A 106 -1.90 4.17 0.11
CA LEU A 106 -2.96 3.70 0.99
C LEU A 106 -2.58 3.85 2.47
N GLU A 107 -1.35 3.54 2.83
CA GLU A 107 -0.80 3.71 4.18
C GLU A 107 -0.84 5.18 4.60
N GLY A 108 -0.33 6.09 3.75
CA GLY A 108 -0.35 7.52 4.01
C GLY A 108 -1.78 8.05 4.19
N ALA A 109 -2.72 7.59 3.35
CA ALA A 109 -4.14 7.95 3.48
C ALA A 109 -4.75 7.43 4.79
N ALA A 110 -4.43 6.19 5.18
CA ALA A 110 -4.90 5.61 6.43
C ALA A 110 -4.34 6.35 7.65
N LEU A 111 -3.04 6.66 7.63
CA LEU A 111 -2.37 7.38 8.72
C LEU A 111 -2.92 8.80 8.90
N VAL A 112 -3.13 9.54 7.81
CA VAL A 112 -3.75 10.88 7.85
C VAL A 112 -5.14 10.81 8.49
N ASN A 113 -5.94 9.81 8.11
CA ASN A 113 -7.27 9.62 8.66
C ASN A 113 -7.26 9.28 10.16
N VAL A 114 -6.32 8.42 10.60
CA VAL A 114 -6.09 8.16 12.04
C VAL A 114 -5.71 9.45 12.76
N ILE A 115 -4.78 10.24 12.24
CA ILE A 115 -4.35 11.51 12.85
C ILE A 115 -5.53 12.51 12.92
N PHE A 116 -6.34 12.62 11.87
CA PHE A 116 -7.49 13.52 11.86
C PHE A 116 -8.60 13.09 12.82
N SER A 117 -8.82 11.78 12.97
CA SER A 117 -9.79 11.24 13.93
C SER A 117 -9.46 11.63 15.37
N VAL A 118 -8.16 11.73 15.68
CA VAL A 118 -7.66 11.98 17.03
C VAL A 118 -7.42 13.46 17.33
N PHE A 119 -6.71 14.17 16.44
CA PHE A 119 -6.22 15.52 16.73
C PHE A 119 -7.13 16.64 16.21
N HIS A 120 -7.98 16.35 15.23
CA HIS A 120 -8.78 17.37 14.55
C HIS A 120 -10.28 17.19 14.74
N GLY A 121 -10.70 16.38 15.72
CA GLY A 121 -12.11 16.20 16.08
C GLY A 121 -12.93 15.46 15.03
N GLY A 122 -12.29 14.73 14.10
CA GLY A 122 -12.98 14.02 13.03
C GLY A 122 -13.71 12.73 13.45
N GLY A 123 -13.81 12.51 14.76
CA GLY A 123 -14.56 11.41 15.37
C GLY A 123 -14.32 10.05 14.72
N TRP A 124 -15.33 9.19 14.83
CA TRP A 124 -15.30 7.82 14.29
C TRP A 124 -15.42 7.81 12.76
N LEU A 125 -15.90 8.91 12.17
CA LEU A 125 -16.11 9.02 10.72
C LEU A 125 -14.80 9.05 9.95
N ASN A 126 -13.71 9.59 10.51
CA ASN A 126 -12.37 9.48 9.92
C ASN A 126 -11.69 8.14 10.19
N LEU A 127 -12.19 7.32 11.12
CA LEU A 127 -11.63 6.00 11.40
C LEU A 127 -12.08 4.96 10.36
N ALA A 128 -13.31 5.09 9.85
CA ALA A 128 -13.84 4.20 8.82
C ALA A 128 -13.05 4.24 7.49
N PRO A 129 -12.66 5.40 6.93
CA PRO A 129 -11.76 5.49 5.78
C PRO A 129 -10.39 4.86 6.03
N ALA A 130 -9.82 5.00 7.24
CA ALA A 130 -8.55 4.36 7.59
C ALA A 130 -8.67 2.82 7.55
N LEU A 131 -9.77 2.28 8.11
CA LEU A 131 -10.07 0.85 8.05
C LEU A 131 -10.33 0.38 6.60
N ALA A 132 -10.99 1.20 5.79
CA ALA A 132 -11.21 0.89 4.38
C ALA A 132 -9.88 0.81 3.61
N CYS A 133 -8.97 1.77 3.82
CA CYS A 133 -7.62 1.73 3.22
C CYS A 133 -6.85 0.48 3.66
N LEU A 134 -6.87 0.12 4.94
CA LEU A 134 -6.27 -1.12 5.44
C LEU A 134 -6.91 -2.37 4.81
N GLY A 135 -8.24 -2.38 4.64
CA GLY A 135 -8.96 -3.45 3.95
C GLY A 135 -8.50 -3.60 2.49
N VAL A 136 -8.33 -2.49 1.77
CA VAL A 136 -7.79 -2.50 0.41
C VAL A 136 -6.34 -3.00 0.39
N MET A 137 -5.50 -2.59 1.35
CA MET A 137 -4.14 -3.12 1.49
C MET A 137 -4.14 -4.64 1.72
N MET A 138 -5.07 -5.18 2.52
CA MET A 138 -5.19 -6.63 2.69
C MET A 138 -5.62 -7.34 1.40
N VAL A 139 -6.53 -6.76 0.62
CA VAL A 139 -6.94 -7.32 -0.68
C VAL A 139 -5.80 -7.31 -1.69
N LEU A 140 -4.98 -6.24 -1.68
CA LEU A 140 -3.85 -6.08 -2.59
C LEU A 140 -2.55 -6.70 -2.07
N PHE A 141 -2.61 -7.45 -0.97
CA PHE A 141 -1.41 -7.98 -0.33
C PHE A 141 -0.61 -8.86 -1.29
N PRO A 142 0.72 -8.65 -1.40
CA PRO A 142 1.55 -9.41 -2.33
C PRO A 142 1.48 -10.90 -2.01
N THR A 143 0.97 -11.70 -2.95
CA THR A 143 0.91 -13.16 -2.86
C THR A 143 1.73 -13.81 -3.96
N ARG A 144 2.17 -15.05 -3.72
CA ARG A 144 2.93 -15.84 -4.71
C ARG A 144 2.12 -15.99 -6.00
N TYR A 145 0.84 -16.32 -5.86
CA TYR A 145 -0.09 -16.44 -6.97
C TYR A 145 -0.23 -15.13 -7.76
N GLY A 146 -0.32 -13.98 -7.08
CA GLY A 146 -0.40 -12.68 -7.75
C GLY A 146 0.86 -12.33 -8.54
N TRP A 147 2.04 -12.73 -8.05
CA TRP A 147 3.29 -12.59 -8.78
C TRP A 147 3.36 -13.53 -9.99
N GLU A 148 3.03 -14.81 -9.81
CA GLU A 148 3.04 -15.82 -10.89
C GLU A 148 2.06 -15.46 -12.02
N SER A 149 0.84 -15.03 -11.68
CA SER A 149 -0.14 -14.57 -12.65
C SER A 149 0.34 -13.35 -13.44
N TYR A 150 1.02 -12.41 -12.77
CA TYR A 150 1.61 -11.24 -13.41
C TYR A 150 2.76 -11.61 -14.36
N LEU A 151 3.58 -12.57 -13.96
CA LEU A 151 4.69 -13.06 -14.77
C LEU A 151 4.18 -13.76 -16.04
N ASN A 152 3.17 -14.63 -15.92
CA ASN A 152 2.58 -15.36 -17.05
C ASN A 152 1.97 -14.40 -18.09
N GLU A 153 1.21 -13.39 -17.65
CA GLU A 153 0.66 -12.35 -18.54
C GLU A 153 1.76 -11.59 -19.30
N ARG A 154 2.93 -11.40 -18.68
CA ARG A 154 4.08 -10.69 -19.28
C ARG A 154 4.91 -11.54 -20.20
N LEU A 155 5.03 -12.83 -19.92
CA LEU A 155 5.73 -13.80 -20.77
C LEU A 155 4.86 -14.28 -21.95
N GLY A 156 3.56 -13.98 -21.92
CA GLY A 156 2.62 -14.39 -22.97
C GLY A 156 2.23 -15.87 -22.87
N GLU A 157 2.46 -16.48 -21.70
CA GLU A 157 2.00 -17.84 -21.40
C GLU A 157 0.61 -17.74 -20.73
N PRO A 158 -0.42 -18.42 -21.27
CA PRO A 158 -1.79 -18.35 -20.75
C PRO A 158 -1.96 -18.97 -19.37
#